data_AF-I1C607-F1
#
_entry.id   AF-I1C607-F1
#
_cell.length_a   1.000
_cell.length_b   1.000
_cell.length_c   1.000
_cell.angle_alpha   90.00
_cell.angle_beta   90.00
_cell.angle_gamma   90.00
#
_symmetry.space_group_name_H-M   'P 1'
#
loop_
_entity.id
_entity.type
_entity.pdbx_description
1 polymer ?
#
loop_
_entity_poly.entity_id
_entity_poly.type
_entity_poly.pdbx_seq_one_letter_code
_entity_poly.pdbx_strand_id
1 'polypeptide(L)'
;MADSAFKKSDFSFIQDFHNIIELILSGNNQDSIGKAVAHLEERFVHARQVLEELPGLHYAKEEQERLYQQELDLLEHKKKQLETYLSLPPFKKQQEQ
;
A
#
# COMPACT_ATOMS: atom_id res chain seq x y z
N MET A 1 7.70 8.94 9.10
CA MET A 1 6.73 7.89 8.73
C MET A 1 7.24 7.34 7.42
N ALA A 2 7.83 6.15 7.42
CA ALA A 2 8.54 5.62 6.27
C ALA A 2 7.54 5.30 5.15
N ASP A 3 7.86 5.72 3.93
CA ASP A 3 7.17 5.31 2.70
C ASP A 3 7.38 3.81 2.45
N SER A 4 6.70 2.93 3.21
CA SER A 4 6.51 1.52 2.88
C SER A 4 5.47 1.36 1.75
N ALA A 5 5.64 2.18 0.70
CA ALA A 5 4.76 2.17 -0.45
C ALA A 5 4.83 0.79 -1.11
N PHE A 6 3.69 0.08 -1.14
CA PHE A 6 3.54 -1.19 -1.84
C PHE A 6 4.09 -1.10 -3.27
N LYS A 7 5.08 -1.94 -3.61
CA LYS A 7 5.55 -2.11 -4.98
C LYS A 7 5.32 -3.54 -5.43
N LYS A 8 4.64 -3.69 -6.58
CA LYS A 8 4.38 -5.02 -7.17
C LYS A 8 5.68 -5.80 -7.46
N SER A 9 6.78 -5.10 -7.73
CA SER A 9 8.10 -5.70 -7.93
C SER A 9 8.59 -6.51 -6.73
N ASP A 10 8.19 -6.12 -5.52
CA ASP A 10 8.68 -6.75 -4.29
C ASP A 10 8.14 -8.18 -4.14
N PHE A 11 7.03 -8.48 -4.83
CA PHE A 11 6.36 -9.79 -4.90
C PHE A 11 6.81 -10.64 -6.11
N SER A 12 7.79 -10.16 -6.90
CA SER A 12 8.36 -10.92 -8.00
C SER A 12 9.56 -11.74 -7.52
N PHE A 13 9.35 -13.05 -7.35
CA PHE A 13 10.37 -13.98 -6.84
C PHE A 13 10.89 -14.97 -7.89
N ILE A 14 10.25 -15.06 -9.06
CA ILE A 14 10.55 -16.04 -10.12
C ILE A 14 12.02 -15.99 -10.53
N GLN A 15 12.58 -14.79 -10.68
CA GLN A 15 13.97 -14.61 -11.09
C GLN A 15 14.95 -15.13 -10.03
N ASP A 16 14.68 -14.89 -8.75
CA ASP A 16 15.52 -15.36 -7.65
C ASP A 16 15.51 -16.89 -7.55
N PHE A 17 14.34 -17.50 -7.72
CA PHE A 17 14.22 -18.95 -7.80
C PHE A 17 15.02 -19.52 -8.97
N HIS A 18 14.91 -18.92 -10.14
CA HIS A 18 15.67 -19.35 -11.32
C HIS A 18 17.18 -19.27 -11.05
N ASN A 19 17.65 -18.16 -10.49
CA ASN A 19 19.06 -17.97 -10.14
C ASN A 19 19.55 -19.01 -9.13
N ILE A 20 18.75 -19.36 -8.11
CA ILE A 20 19.07 -20.42 -7.14
C ILE A 20 19.17 -21.78 -7.83
N ILE A 21 18.23 -22.11 -8.72
CA ILE A 21 18.25 -23.36 -9.48
C ILE A 21 19.49 -23.45 -10.36
N GLU A 22 19.86 -22.37 -11.06
CA GLU A 22 21.09 -22.32 -11.85
C GLU A 22 22.35 -22.50 -11.00
N LEU A 23 22.41 -21.89 -9.81
CA LEU A 23 23.52 -22.07 -8.87
C LEU A 23 23.62 -23.53 -8.37
N ILE A 24 22.48 -24.19 -8.15
CA ILE A 24 22.44 -25.62 -7.78
C ILE A 24 22.91 -26.49 -8.95
N LEU A 25 22.39 -26.25 -10.16
CA LEU A 25 22.71 -27.04 -11.35
C LEU A 25 24.15 -26.88 -11.81
N SER A 26 24.73 -25.69 -11.64
CA SER A 26 26.14 -25.42 -11.97
C SER A 26 27.13 -26.01 -10.97
N GLY A 27 26.65 -26.58 -9.85
CA GLY A 27 27.46 -27.32 -8.88
C GLY A 27 28.52 -26.49 -8.15
N ASN A 28 28.51 -25.17 -8.33
CA ASN A 28 29.55 -24.29 -7.81
C ASN A 28 29.03 -23.44 -6.65
N ASN A 29 29.74 -23.56 -5.53
CA ASN A 29 29.71 -22.63 -4.41
C ASN A 29 28.45 -22.72 -3.51
N GLN A 30 28.43 -23.72 -2.62
CA GLN A 30 27.40 -23.90 -1.59
C GLN A 30 27.13 -22.61 -0.78
N ASP A 31 28.15 -21.81 -0.53
CA ASP A 31 28.01 -20.51 0.15
C ASP A 31 27.17 -19.52 -0.65
N SER A 32 27.30 -19.50 -1.97
CA SER A 32 26.52 -18.64 -2.85
C SER A 32 25.06 -19.06 -2.88
N ILE A 33 24.79 -20.38 -2.89
CA ILE A 33 23.43 -20.93 -2.78
C ILE A 33 22.82 -20.52 -1.45
N GLY A 34 23.54 -20.70 -0.34
CA GLY A 34 23.09 -20.31 1.00
C GLY A 34 22.74 -18.83 1.10
N LYS A 35 23.59 -17.95 0.54
CA LYS A 35 23.32 -16.50 0.50
C LYS A 35 22.11 -16.15 -0.36
N ALA A 36 21.95 -16.78 -1.52
CA ALA A 36 20.81 -16.54 -2.40
C ALA A 36 19.49 -16.98 -1.76
N VAL A 37 19.49 -18.12 -1.06
CA VAL A 37 18.33 -18.61 -0.31
C VAL A 37 17.99 -17.68 0.87
N ALA A 38 18.99 -17.29 1.67
CA ALA A 38 18.77 -16.36 2.78
C ALA A 38 18.21 -15.01 2.31
N HIS A 39 18.72 -14.49 1.18
CA HIS A 39 18.19 -13.27 0.59
C HIS A 39 16.73 -13.41 0.14
N LEU A 40 16.37 -14.55 -0.45
CA LEU A 40 14.98 -14.83 -0.83
C LEU A 40 14.05 -14.92 0.39
N GLU A 41 14.52 -15.52 1.49
CA GLU A 41 13.78 -15.57 2.76
C GLU A 41 13.54 -14.17 3.33
N GLU A 42 14.57 -13.31 3.35
CA GLU A 42 14.43 -11.91 3.76
C GLU A 42 13.39 -11.17 2.92
N ARG A 43 13.41 -11.37 1.59
CA ARG A 43 12.42 -10.79 0.69
C ARG A 43 11.01 -11.28 0.99
N PHE A 44 10.82 -12.55 1.35
CA PHE A 44 9.51 -13.06 1.77
C PHE A 44 9.03 -12.48 3.09
N VAL A 45 9.93 -12.31 4.06
CA VAL A 45 9.60 -11.66 5.34
C VAL A 45 9.16 -10.22 5.09
N HIS A 46 9.90 -9.49 4.25
CA HIS A 46 9.55 -8.11 3.90
C HIS A 46 8.19 -8.02 3.19
N ALA A 47 7.96 -8.87 2.18
CA ALA A 47 6.68 -8.90 1.46
C ALA A 47 5.49 -9.20 2.38
N ARG A 48 5.68 -10.06 3.39
CA ARG A 48 4.67 -10.37 4.40
C ARG A 48 4.38 -9.18 5.31
N GLN A 49 5.41 -8.49 5.78
CA GLN A 49 5.24 -7.26 6.56
C GLN A 49 4.48 -6.20 5.77
N VAL A 50 4.80 -6.02 4.49
CA VAL A 50 4.07 -5.10 3.60
C VAL A 50 2.60 -5.50 3.46
N LEU A 51 2.28 -6.80 3.39
CA LEU A 51 0.90 -7.29 3.36
C LEU A 51 0.18 -7.08 4.71
N GLU A 52 0.84 -7.28 5.84
CA GLU A 52 0.25 -7.07 7.16
C GLU A 52 -0.07 -5.58 7.42
N GLU A 53 0.77 -4.68 6.89
CA GLU A 53 0.60 -3.24 7.01
C GLU A 53 -0.33 -2.63 5.95
N LEU A 54 -0.70 -3.38 4.91
CA LEU A 54 -1.48 -2.87 3.79
C LEU A 54 -2.92 -2.56 4.23
N PRO A 55 -3.34 -1.28 4.23
CA PRO A 55 -4.66 -0.89 4.70
C PRO A 55 -5.74 -1.47 3.77
N GLY A 56 -6.75 -2.09 4.39
CA GLY A 56 -7.92 -2.59 3.68
C GLY A 56 -7.81 -4.02 3.13
N LEU A 57 -6.68 -4.72 3.30
CA LEU A 57 -6.54 -6.13 2.93
C LEU A 57 -7.52 -7.07 3.65
N HIS A 58 -8.05 -6.63 4.78
CA HIS A 58 -8.97 -7.39 5.62
C HIS A 58 -10.41 -7.34 5.07
N TYR A 59 -10.69 -6.42 4.16
CA TYR A 59 -12.03 -6.23 3.59
C TYR A 59 -12.15 -7.00 2.27
N ALA A 60 -13.30 -7.65 2.10
CA ALA A 60 -13.71 -8.11 0.78
C ALA A 60 -13.91 -6.93 -0.16
N LYS A 61 -13.82 -7.16 -1.47
CA LYS A 61 -13.95 -6.10 -2.48
C LYS A 61 -15.27 -5.33 -2.33
N GLU A 62 -16.37 -6.04 -2.13
CA GLU A 62 -17.69 -5.45 -1.97
C GLU A 62 -17.77 -4.56 -0.73
N GLU A 63 -17.07 -4.95 0.35
CA GLU A 63 -16.98 -4.15 1.56
C GLU A 63 -16.12 -2.91 1.37
N GLN A 64 -15.01 -3.01 0.65
CA GLN A 64 -14.19 -1.86 0.27
C GLN A 64 -15.00 -0.84 -0.56
N GLU A 65 -15.74 -1.31 -1.55
CA GLU A 65 -16.59 -0.45 -2.38
C GLU A 65 -17.69 0.23 -1.55
N ARG A 66 -18.31 -0.51 -0.61
CA ARG A 66 -19.30 0.05 0.32
C ARG A 66 -18.70 1.13 1.22
N LEU A 67 -17.57 0.87 1.86
CA LEU A 67 -16.87 1.84 2.71
C LEU A 67 -16.47 3.08 1.90
N TYR A 68 -15.98 2.89 0.68
CA TYR A 68 -15.64 3.99 -0.21
C TYR A 68 -16.82 4.92 -0.50
N GLN A 69 -18.00 4.36 -0.82
CA GLN A 69 -19.20 5.18 -1.04
C GLN A 69 -19.65 5.90 0.22
N GLN A 70 -19.61 5.24 1.38
CA GLN A 70 -19.95 5.87 2.66
C GLN A 70 -19.06 7.08 2.99
N GLU A 71 -17.76 6.95 2.75
CA GLU A 71 -16.81 8.04 2.96
C GLU A 71 -17.01 9.19 1.96
N LEU A 72 -17.37 8.90 0.70
CA LEU A 72 -17.72 9.92 -0.28
C LEU A 72 -18.97 10.72 0.14
N ASP A 73 -20.02 10.04 0.60
CA ASP A 73 -21.24 10.67 1.08
C ASP A 73 -20.96 11.57 2.29
N LEU A 74 -20.14 11.08 3.24
CA LEU A 74 -19.72 11.85 4.40
C LEU A 74 -18.90 13.08 4.01
N LEU A 75 -17.97 12.93 3.07
CA LEU A 75 -17.15 14.02 2.56
C LEU A 75 -18.03 15.10 1.90
N GLU A 76 -18.99 14.70 1.08
CA GLU A 76 -19.92 15.62 0.43
C GLU A 76 -20.78 16.37 1.45
N HIS A 77 -21.24 15.68 2.48
CA HIS A 77 -21.95 16.32 3.59
C HIS A 77 -21.09 17.37 4.29
N LYS A 78 -19.84 17.04 4.63
CA LYS A 78 -18.90 17.97 5.27
C LYS A 78 -18.56 19.16 4.39
N LYS A 79 -18.45 18.97 3.07
CA LYS A 79 -18.26 20.08 2.13
C LYS A 79 -19.42 21.06 2.17
N LYS A 80 -20.66 20.56 2.10
CA LYS A 80 -21.86 21.41 2.20
C LYS A 80 -21.96 22.13 3.54
N GLN A 81 -21.59 21.46 4.64
CA GLN A 81 -21.51 22.09 5.96
C GLN A 81 -20.47 23.22 5.97
N LEU A 82 -19.29 22.99 5.40
CA LEU A 82 -18.25 24.01 5.28
C LEU A 82 -18.72 25.20 4.43
N GLU A 83 -19.33 24.95 3.28
CA GLU A 83 -19.92 26.00 2.43
C GLU A 83 -20.96 26.82 3.19
N THR A 84 -21.81 26.14 3.97
CA THR A 84 -22.80 26.80 4.83
C THR A 84 -22.10 27.70 5.86
N TYR A 85 -21.08 27.20 6.56
CA TYR A 85 -20.33 28.01 7.54
C TYR A 85 -19.59 29.19 6.90
N LEU A 86 -19.02 29.02 5.71
CA LEU A 86 -18.40 30.11 4.95
C LEU A 86 -19.41 31.16 4.49
N SER A 87 -20.69 30.80 4.35
CA SER A 87 -21.77 31.73 4.01
C SER A 87 -22.29 32.55 5.19
N LEU A 88 -21.88 32.22 6.42
CA LEU A 88 -22.25 32.93 7.65
C LEU A 88 -21.22 34.03 8.01
N PRO A 89 -21.65 35.15 8.63
CA PRO A 89 -20.71 36.11 9.22
C PRO A 89 -19.86 35.45 10.32
N PRO A 90 -18.56 35.77 10.47
CA PRO A 90 -17.77 36.81 9.78
C PRO A 90 -17.14 36.36 8.45
N PHE A 91 -17.33 35.12 8.02
CA PHE A 91 -16.69 34.54 6.82
C PHE A 91 -17.33 35.03 5.52
N LYS A 92 -18.60 35.45 5.58
CA LYS A 92 -19.27 36.15 4.49
C LYS A 92 -18.57 37.51 4.28
N LYS A 93 -17.72 37.61 3.26
CA LYS A 93 -17.19 38.91 2.80
C LYS A 93 -18.37 39.83 2.54
N GLN A 94 -18.60 40.79 3.45
CA GLN A 94 -19.43 41.94 3.13
C GLN A 94 -18.79 42.55 1.89
N GLN A 95 -19.54 42.59 0.78
CA GLN A 95 -19.22 43.49 -0.31
C GLN A 95 -19.23 44.89 0.32
N GLU A 96 -18.04 45.41 0.63
CA GLU A 96 -17.84 46.82 0.92
C GLU A 96 -18.41 47.60 -0.26
N GLN A 97 -19.32 48.51 0.06
CA GLN A 97 -20.02 49.40 -0.87
C GLN A 97 -19.05 50.29 -1.65
#